data_AF-A0A4V1SJM9-F1
#
_entry.id   AF-A0A4V1SJM9-F1
#
_cell.length_a   1.000
_cell.length_b   1.000
_cell.length_c   1.000
_cell.angle_alpha   90.00
_cell.angle_beta   90.00
_cell.angle_gamma   90.00
#
_symmetry.space_group_name_H-M   'P 1'
#
loop_
_entity.id
_entity.type
_entity.pdbx_description
1 polymer ?
#
loop_
_entity_poly.entity_id
_entity_poly.type
_entity_poly.pdbx_seq_one_letter_code
_entity_poly.pdbx_strand_id
1 'polypeptide(L)'
;MRYDDTLETVLAGDVSTSFGKASAWRQIVDLIGRRRVAADARAFNLLRRIRDEVPIGVRAASARALEHANPPAPLVALCVLDEISVAAPLLRSARLASGEWIELLPRMSSAARSVLRGRRDLPPGIERALEAFGPVDFVVAGAVAEDAQPVAPEAVMLEAPVSDAAPVVIEEASVSEQAEVEPVQAVDEVPAMAEPEPVKPVE
;
A
#
# COMPACT_ATOMS: atom_id res chain seq x y z
N MET A 1 -16.70 18.02 23.11
CA MET A 1 -17.75 17.00 23.08
C MET A 1 -18.31 16.67 21.69
N ARG A 2 -17.93 17.33 20.57
CA ARG A 2 -18.54 17.04 19.25
C ARG A 2 -17.97 15.84 18.48
N TYR A 3 -16.75 15.39 18.81
CA TYR A 3 -16.07 14.35 18.03
C TYR A 3 -16.57 12.95 18.36
N ASP A 4 -17.02 12.72 19.60
CA ASP A 4 -17.63 11.46 20.00
C ASP A 4 -18.95 11.22 19.25
N ASP A 5 -19.80 12.25 19.11
CA ASP A 5 -21.03 12.20 18.28
C ASP A 5 -20.73 11.88 16.80
N THR A 6 -19.61 12.41 16.31
CA THR A 6 -19.16 12.13 14.93
C THR A 6 -18.80 10.65 14.80
N LEU A 7 -18.05 10.09 15.76
CA LEU A 7 -17.69 8.68 15.74
C LEU A 7 -18.93 7.78 15.84
N GLU A 8 -19.87 8.09 16.72
CA GLU A 8 -21.14 7.34 16.81
C GLU A 8 -21.91 7.36 15.48
N THR A 9 -21.96 8.51 14.81
CA THR A 9 -22.60 8.64 13.50
C THR A 9 -21.94 7.72 12.46
N VAL A 10 -20.60 7.68 12.43
CA VAL A 10 -19.87 6.82 11.49
C VAL A 10 -20.06 5.34 11.82
N LEU A 11 -20.07 4.98 13.11
CA LEU A 11 -20.29 3.59 13.55
C LEU A 11 -21.73 3.12 13.30
N ALA A 12 -22.70 4.03 13.31
CA ALA A 12 -24.10 3.75 12.95
C ALA A 12 -24.35 3.77 11.43
N GLY A 13 -23.39 4.25 10.64
CA GLY A 13 -23.52 4.35 9.18
C GLY A 13 -23.63 3.00 8.47
N ASP A 14 -24.22 3.01 7.28
CA ASP A 14 -24.37 1.81 6.47
C ASP A 14 -23.03 1.38 5.83
N VAL A 15 -22.54 0.23 6.25
CA VAL A 15 -21.35 -0.45 5.71
C VAL A 15 -21.71 -1.71 4.93
N SER A 16 -22.94 -1.86 4.45
CA SER A 16 -23.34 -2.97 3.58
C SER A 16 -22.77 -2.84 2.17
N THR A 17 -22.61 -1.62 1.68
CA THR A 17 -22.11 -1.31 0.34
C THR A 17 -20.60 -1.06 0.31
N SER A 18 -19.96 -1.33 -0.84
CA SER A 18 -18.52 -1.04 -1.03
C SER A 18 -18.19 0.44 -0.83
N PHE A 19 -19.08 1.34 -1.26
CA PHE A 19 -18.93 2.78 -1.04
C PHE A 19 -19.00 3.13 0.45
N GLY A 20 -19.98 2.58 1.17
CA GLY A 20 -20.14 2.75 2.62
C GLY A 20 -18.89 2.31 3.38
N LYS A 21 -18.35 1.12 3.08
CA LYS A 21 -17.10 0.61 3.67
C LYS A 21 -15.92 1.54 3.41
N ALA A 22 -15.74 1.97 2.16
CA ALA A 22 -14.66 2.88 1.79
C ALA A 22 -14.79 4.25 2.49
N SER A 23 -16.01 4.74 2.69
CA SER A 23 -16.29 6.00 3.41
C SER A 23 -15.99 5.87 4.90
N ALA A 24 -16.55 4.84 5.55
CA ALA A 24 -16.33 4.54 6.97
C ALA A 24 -14.84 4.35 7.27
N TRP A 25 -14.12 3.61 6.43
CA TRP A 25 -12.66 3.45 6.55
C TRP A 25 -11.94 4.80 6.60
N ARG A 26 -12.16 5.66 5.59
CA ARG A 26 -11.51 6.98 5.51
C ARG A 26 -11.83 7.84 6.73
N GLN A 27 -13.10 7.89 7.13
CA GLN A 27 -13.56 8.71 8.25
C GLN A 27 -12.96 8.25 9.58
N ILE A 28 -13.00 6.96 9.87
CA ILE A 28 -12.45 6.42 11.13
C ILE A 28 -10.93 6.59 11.17
N VAL A 29 -10.23 6.28 10.08
CA VAL A 29 -8.77 6.45 10.00
C VAL A 29 -8.38 7.91 10.18
N ASP A 30 -9.11 8.87 9.59
CA ASP A 30 -8.86 10.31 9.76
C ASP A 30 -9.13 10.78 11.19
N LEU A 31 -10.26 10.37 11.78
CA LEU A 31 -10.65 10.73 13.15
C LEU A 31 -9.62 10.25 14.18
N ILE A 32 -9.25 8.97 14.12
CA ILE A 32 -8.27 8.37 15.04
C ILE A 32 -6.86 8.90 14.74
N GLY A 33 -6.48 8.96 13.47
CA GLY A 33 -5.14 9.33 13.04
C GLY A 33 -4.78 10.77 13.38
N ARG A 34 -5.76 11.69 13.34
CA ARG A 34 -5.60 13.08 13.78
C ARG A 34 -5.94 13.28 15.27
N ARG A 35 -6.14 12.20 16.02
CA ARG A 35 -6.44 12.20 17.46
C ARG A 35 -7.66 13.06 17.83
N ARG A 36 -8.64 13.16 16.93
CA ARG A 36 -9.91 13.84 17.20
C ARG A 36 -10.82 13.00 18.08
N VAL A 37 -10.64 11.68 18.02
CA VAL A 37 -11.29 10.70 18.88
C VAL A 37 -10.24 9.77 19.48
N ALA A 38 -10.57 9.15 20.61
CA ALA A 38 -9.72 8.13 21.21
C ALA A 38 -9.63 6.89 20.29
N ALA A 39 -8.59 6.08 20.50
CA ALA A 39 -8.43 4.78 19.87
C ALA A 39 -9.48 3.78 20.39
N ASP A 40 -10.74 3.94 19.97
CA ASP A 40 -11.89 3.15 20.41
C ASP A 40 -11.85 1.72 19.83
N ALA A 41 -12.08 0.71 20.68
CA ALA A 41 -12.04 -0.70 20.30
C ALA A 41 -13.09 -1.07 19.24
N ARG A 42 -14.30 -0.50 19.28
CA ARG A 42 -15.36 -0.70 18.27
C ARG A 42 -14.92 -0.19 16.91
N ALA A 43 -14.27 0.98 16.88
CA ALA A 43 -13.74 1.56 15.65
C ALA A 43 -12.66 0.67 15.02
N PHE A 44 -11.71 0.16 15.83
CA PHE A 44 -10.70 -0.80 15.35
C PHE A 44 -11.31 -2.12 14.90
N ASN A 45 -12.33 -2.63 15.59
CA ASN A 45 -13.03 -3.85 15.19
C ASN A 45 -13.75 -3.68 13.85
N LEU A 46 -14.34 -2.50 13.62
CA LEU A 46 -14.95 -2.19 12.32
C LEU A 46 -13.89 -2.08 11.22
N LEU A 47 -12.79 -1.35 11.46
CA LEU A 47 -11.69 -1.25 10.49
C LEU A 47 -11.16 -2.63 10.09
N ARG A 48 -10.88 -3.51 11.05
CA ARG A 48 -10.42 -4.88 10.75
C ARG A 48 -11.44 -5.69 9.95
N ARG A 49 -12.73 -5.55 10.28
CA ARG A 49 -13.81 -6.29 9.61
C ARG A 49 -13.95 -5.91 8.14
N ILE A 50 -13.91 -4.62 7.81
CA ILE A 50 -14.16 -4.14 6.44
C ILE A 50 -12.90 -4.06 5.58
N ARG A 51 -11.71 -4.20 6.18
CA ARG A 51 -10.42 -3.93 5.53
C ARG A 51 -10.27 -4.56 4.15
N ASP A 52 -10.52 -5.86 4.06
CA ASP A 52 -10.26 -6.63 2.83
C ASP A 52 -11.28 -6.31 1.73
N GLU A 53 -12.40 -5.68 2.09
CA GLU A 53 -13.45 -5.23 1.17
C GLU A 53 -13.26 -3.77 0.72
N VAL A 54 -12.41 -3.01 1.42
CA VAL A 54 -12.05 -1.65 1.03
C VAL A 54 -10.97 -1.71 -0.05
N PRO A 55 -11.16 -1.06 -1.23
CA PRO A 55 -10.15 -1.07 -2.29
C PRO A 55 -8.78 -0.62 -1.80
N ILE A 56 -7.72 -1.31 -2.24
CA ILE A 56 -6.34 -1.04 -1.84
C ILE A 56 -5.94 0.43 -2.02
N GLY A 57 -6.39 1.07 -3.11
CA GLY A 57 -6.15 2.49 -3.38
C GLY A 57 -6.70 3.41 -2.29
N VAL A 58 -7.87 3.08 -1.73
CA VAL A 58 -8.49 3.84 -0.62
C VAL A 58 -7.69 3.65 0.66
N ARG A 59 -7.26 2.41 0.97
CA ARG A 59 -6.42 2.14 2.14
C ARG A 59 -5.09 2.87 2.07
N ALA A 60 -4.42 2.81 0.91
CA ALA A 60 -3.14 3.49 0.68
C ALA A 60 -3.28 5.02 0.72
N ALA A 61 -4.33 5.58 0.12
CA ALA A 61 -4.61 7.01 0.20
C ALA A 61 -4.86 7.46 1.66
N SER A 62 -5.59 6.67 2.44
CA SER A 62 -5.84 6.96 3.85
C SER A 62 -4.56 6.94 4.67
N ALA A 63 -3.64 5.99 4.42
CA ALA A 63 -2.34 5.95 5.08
C ALA A 63 -1.45 7.14 4.71
N ARG A 64 -1.43 7.56 3.43
CA ARG A 64 -0.70 8.76 2.99
C ARG A 64 -1.20 10.03 3.67
N ALA A 65 -2.52 10.16 3.85
CA ALA A 65 -3.11 11.32 4.54
C ALA A 65 -2.63 11.46 6.00
N LEU A 66 -2.06 10.40 6.59
CA LEU A 66 -1.53 10.38 7.96
C LEU A 66 -0.03 10.62 8.08
N GLU A 67 0.70 10.78 6.97
CA GLU A 67 2.18 10.90 6.95
C GLU A 67 2.71 12.04 7.84
N HIS A 68 1.87 13.04 8.14
CA HIS A 68 2.22 14.17 9.01
C HIS A 68 1.31 14.31 10.24
N ALA A 69 0.42 13.35 10.50
CA ALA A 69 -0.59 13.43 11.55
C ALA A 69 -0.15 12.85 12.91
N ASN A 70 1.03 12.22 12.98
CA ASN A 70 1.52 11.47 14.15
C ASN A 70 0.45 10.51 14.76
N PRO A 71 -0.05 9.56 13.94
CA PRO A 71 -1.13 8.67 14.35
C PRO A 71 -0.75 7.84 15.58
N PRO A 72 -1.73 7.42 16.40
CA PRO A 72 -1.47 6.59 17.57
C PRO A 72 -0.95 5.20 17.16
N ALA A 73 -0.13 4.58 18.01
CA ALA A 73 0.53 3.31 17.72
C ALA A 73 -0.41 2.18 17.27
N PRO A 74 -1.62 1.99 17.83
CA PRO A 74 -2.56 0.97 17.34
C PRO A 74 -2.99 1.19 15.88
N LEU A 75 -3.10 2.45 15.43
CA LEU A 75 -3.44 2.75 14.04
C LEU A 75 -2.26 2.51 13.11
N VAL A 76 -1.04 2.86 13.55
CA VAL A 76 0.18 2.51 12.81
C VAL A 76 0.27 1.00 12.65
N ALA A 77 0.10 0.24 13.73
CA ALA A 77 0.10 -1.22 13.73
C ALA A 77 -0.90 -1.82 12.73
N LEU A 78 -2.11 -1.27 12.65
CA LEU A 78 -3.12 -1.73 11.69
C LEU A 78 -2.64 -1.59 10.23
N CYS A 79 -2.03 -0.46 9.89
CA CYS A 79 -1.65 -0.13 8.52
C CYS A 79 -0.30 -0.73 8.10
N VAL A 80 0.68 -0.85 9.01
CA VAL A 80 2.01 -1.40 8.67
C VAL A 80 2.01 -2.92 8.48
N LEU A 81 0.95 -3.59 8.94
CA LEU A 81 0.68 -5.01 8.73
C LEU A 81 -0.20 -5.26 7.48
N ASP A 82 -0.42 -4.23 6.66
CA ASP A 82 -1.09 -4.31 5.36
C ASP A 82 -0.07 -4.45 4.23
N GLU A 83 -0.59 -4.46 3.01
CA GLU A 83 0.19 -4.39 1.80
C GLU A 83 1.20 -3.24 1.84
N ILE A 84 2.37 -3.45 1.23
CA ILE A 84 3.47 -2.49 1.29
C ILE A 84 3.06 -1.10 0.77
N SER A 85 2.12 -1.03 -0.17
CA SER A 85 1.58 0.22 -0.70
C SER A 85 0.79 1.05 0.33
N VAL A 86 0.22 0.40 1.35
CA VAL A 86 -0.46 1.02 2.50
C VAL A 86 0.51 1.27 3.64
N ALA A 87 1.43 0.33 3.89
CA ALA A 87 2.38 0.41 4.99
C ALA A 87 3.45 1.50 4.78
N ALA A 88 4.01 1.62 3.57
CA ALA A 88 5.18 2.44 3.29
C ALA A 88 5.06 3.93 3.70
N PRO A 89 3.95 4.65 3.44
CA PRO A 89 3.81 6.04 3.89
C PRO A 89 3.97 6.22 5.40
N LEU A 90 3.40 5.30 6.18
CA LEU A 90 3.50 5.34 7.64
C LEU A 90 4.83 4.81 8.15
N LEU A 91 5.40 3.78 7.52
CA LEU A 91 6.73 3.29 7.90
C LEU A 91 7.80 4.38 7.82
N ARG A 92 7.69 5.29 6.83
CA ARG A 92 8.62 6.42 6.63
C ARG A 92 8.48 7.56 7.63
N SER A 93 7.31 7.72 8.26
CA SER A 93 6.97 8.92 9.04
C SER A 93 6.56 8.65 10.49
N ALA A 94 6.10 7.44 10.81
CA ALA A 94 5.59 7.11 12.12
C ALA A 94 6.66 7.24 13.19
N ARG A 95 6.24 7.78 14.33
CA ARG A 95 7.06 7.95 15.54
C ARG A 95 6.48 7.05 16.63
N LEU A 96 7.11 5.91 16.84
CA LEU A 96 6.77 4.95 17.88
C LEU A 96 7.94 4.80 18.84
N ALA A 97 7.67 4.43 20.08
CA ALA A 97 8.69 4.06 21.06
C ALA A 97 9.40 2.76 20.65
N SER A 98 10.60 2.52 21.21
CA SER A 98 11.36 1.30 20.89
C SER A 98 10.57 0.02 21.17
N GLY A 99 9.82 -0.05 22.27
CA GLY A 99 9.00 -1.21 22.62
C GLY A 99 7.92 -1.50 21.57
N GLU A 100 7.23 -0.46 21.10
CA GLU A 100 6.19 -0.58 20.06
C GLU A 100 6.77 -1.06 18.73
N TRP A 101 7.95 -0.59 18.34
CA TRP A 101 8.63 -1.10 17.15
C TRP A 101 9.04 -2.56 17.32
N ILE A 102 9.65 -2.92 18.45
CA ILE A 102 10.11 -4.30 18.73
C ILE A 102 8.93 -5.29 18.66
N GLU A 103 7.75 -4.90 19.16
CA GLU A 103 6.56 -5.72 19.05
C GLU A 103 6.09 -5.88 17.59
N LEU A 104 6.23 -4.85 16.75
CA LEU A 104 5.75 -4.90 15.38
C LEU A 104 6.69 -5.64 14.41
N LEU A 105 8.00 -5.56 14.60
CA LEU A 105 9.00 -6.10 13.67
C LEU A 105 8.77 -7.56 13.25
N PRO A 106 8.46 -8.51 14.16
CA PRO A 106 8.23 -9.91 13.79
C PRO A 106 6.98 -10.13 12.94
N ARG A 107 6.01 -9.20 13.00
CA ARG A 107 4.71 -9.30 12.31
C ARG A 107 4.73 -8.65 10.93
N MET A 108 5.72 -7.81 10.65
CA MET A 108 5.88 -7.12 9.39
C MET A 108 6.31 -8.06 8.26
N SER A 109 6.04 -7.67 7.01
CA SER A 109 6.65 -8.31 5.84
C SER A 109 8.14 -7.96 5.73
N SER A 110 8.89 -8.74 4.94
CA SER A 110 10.28 -8.41 4.60
C SER A 110 10.40 -7.05 3.93
N ALA A 111 9.49 -6.73 3.01
CA ALA A 111 9.42 -5.43 2.35
C ALA A 111 9.24 -4.27 3.35
N ALA A 112 8.35 -4.42 4.34
CA ALA A 112 8.14 -3.42 5.37
C ALA A 112 9.39 -3.22 6.26
N ARG A 113 10.06 -4.31 6.66
CA ARG A 113 11.33 -4.21 7.41
C ARG A 113 12.43 -3.56 6.57
N SER A 114 12.49 -3.83 5.26
CA SER A 114 13.44 -3.17 4.35
C SER A 114 13.22 -1.66 4.24
N VAL A 115 11.98 -1.17 4.29
CA VAL A 115 11.70 0.28 4.39
C VAL A 115 12.28 0.87 5.69
N LEU A 116 12.12 0.18 6.82
CA LEU A 116 12.66 0.65 8.10
C LEU A 116 14.19 0.69 8.11
N ARG A 117 14.88 -0.24 7.45
CA ARG A 117 16.35 -0.20 7.31
C ARG A 117 16.86 1.05 6.60
N GLY A 118 16.04 1.68 5.77
CA GLY A 118 16.37 2.95 5.11
C GLY A 118 16.22 4.18 6.01
N ARG A 119 15.61 4.05 7.19
CA ARG A 119 15.42 5.18 8.12
C ARG A 119 16.66 5.44 8.96
N ARG A 120 16.95 6.72 9.17
CA ARG A 120 18.07 7.21 9.99
C ARG A 120 17.63 7.76 11.35
N ASP A 121 16.32 7.89 11.57
CA ASP A 121 15.70 8.53 12.72
C ASP A 121 15.00 7.53 13.65
N LEU A 122 15.42 6.26 13.62
CA LEU A 122 14.84 5.21 14.45
C LEU A 122 15.30 5.30 15.90
N PRO A 123 14.45 4.92 16.88
CA PRO A 123 14.85 4.83 18.27
C PRO A 123 16.03 3.84 18.48
N PRO A 124 16.82 4.01 19.56
CA PRO A 124 17.92 3.12 19.87
C PRO A 124 17.49 1.65 19.95
N GLY A 125 18.33 0.76 19.43
CA GLY A 125 18.13 -0.68 19.46
C GLY A 125 17.31 -1.26 18.31
N ILE A 126 16.60 -0.44 17.53
CA ILE A 126 15.77 -0.93 16.41
C ILE A 126 16.63 -1.42 15.24
N GLU A 127 17.74 -0.74 14.93
CA GLU A 127 18.68 -1.20 13.89
C GLU A 127 19.20 -2.60 14.20
N ARG A 128 19.65 -2.84 15.44
CA ARG A 128 20.08 -4.17 15.91
C ARG A 128 18.95 -5.20 15.88
N ALA A 129 17.72 -4.79 16.23
CA ALA A 129 16.57 -5.70 16.16
C ALA A 129 16.24 -6.08 14.70
N LEU A 130 16.42 -5.17 13.74
CA LEU A 130 16.25 -5.42 12.31
C LEU A 130 17.34 -6.35 11.73
N GLU A 131 18.56 -6.31 12.26
CA GLU A 131 19.65 -7.22 11.85
C GLU A 131 19.31 -8.69 12.11
N ALA A 132 18.55 -8.99 13.18
CA ALA A 132 18.12 -10.35 13.50
C ALA A 132 17.26 -11.01 12.40
N PHE A 133 16.65 -10.21 11.51
CA PHE A 133 15.84 -10.69 10.39
C PHE A 133 16.60 -10.78 9.06
N GLY A 134 17.89 -10.38 9.04
CA GLY A 134 18.70 -10.26 7.82
C GLY A 134 18.60 -11.47 6.88
N PRO A 135 18.85 -12.71 7.34
CA PRO A 135 18.80 -13.89 6.46
C PRO A 135 17.45 -14.12 5.77
N VAL A 136 16.33 -13.78 6.42
CA VAL A 136 14.97 -13.98 5.88
C VAL A 136 14.56 -12.85 4.94
N ASP A 137 15.04 -11.63 5.19
CA ASP A 137 14.61 -10.46 4.42
C ASP A 137 15.32 -10.28 3.07
N PHE A 138 16.48 -10.92 2.90
CA PHE A 138 17.28 -10.84 1.67
C PHE A 138 17.15 -12.08 0.78
N VAL A 139 16.20 -12.98 1.06
CA VAL A 139 15.89 -14.09 0.15
C VAL A 139 15.14 -13.55 -1.07
N VAL A 140 15.82 -13.44 -2.20
CA VAL A 140 15.18 -13.21 -3.50
C VAL A 140 14.63 -14.54 -3.98
N ALA A 141 13.30 -14.66 -4.05
CA ALA A 141 12.63 -15.81 -4.69
C ALA A 141 12.97 -15.79 -6.19
N GLY A 142 14.03 -16.52 -6.57
CA GLY A 142 14.58 -16.50 -7.93
C GLY A 142 16.01 -17.02 -8.01
N ALA A 143 16.75 -17.07 -6.90
CA ALA A 143 17.98 -17.85 -6.82
C ALA A 143 17.62 -19.32 -6.58
N VAL A 144 17.22 -20.03 -7.64
CA VAL A 144 17.44 -21.47 -7.68
C VAL A 144 18.96 -21.61 -7.67
N ALA A 145 19.53 -21.87 -6.50
CA ALA A 145 20.86 -22.42 -6.42
C ALA A 145 20.76 -23.78 -7.10
N GLU A 146 21.06 -23.81 -8.39
CA GLU A 146 21.38 -25.04 -9.09
C GLU A 146 22.48 -25.70 -8.26
N ASP A 147 22.20 -26.90 -7.75
CA ASP A 147 23.10 -27.66 -6.91
C ASP A 147 24.51 -27.60 -7.50
N ALA A 148 25.41 -26.89 -6.83
CA ALA A 148 26.83 -26.96 -7.10
C ALA A 148 27.31 -28.33 -6.58
N GLN A 149 27.01 -29.39 -7.33
CA GLN A 149 27.72 -30.66 -7.21
C GLN A 149 29.21 -30.36 -7.45
N PRO A 150 30.12 -30.73 -6.52
CA PRO A 150 31.54 -30.61 -6.78
C PRO A 150 31.94 -31.71 -7.76
N VAL A 151 31.97 -31.39 -9.05
CA VAL A 151 32.65 -32.23 -10.05
C VAL A 151 34.16 -32.05 -9.88
N ALA A 152 34.80 -33.10 -9.38
CA ALA A 152 36.24 -33.24 -9.35
C ALA A 152 36.81 -33.24 -10.78
N PRO A 153 38.04 -32.71 -11.01
CA PRO A 153 38.57 -32.53 -12.35
C PRO A 153 39.19 -33.83 -12.87
N GLU A 154 38.56 -34.45 -13.86
CA GLU A 154 39.19 -35.49 -14.67
C GLU A 154 39.48 -34.92 -16.07
N ALA A 155 40.78 -34.76 -16.34
CA ALA A 155 41.28 -34.24 -17.59
C ALA A 155 41.23 -35.32 -18.68
N VAL A 156 40.59 -35.03 -19.82
CA VAL A 156 40.93 -35.67 -21.10
C VAL A 156 40.89 -34.63 -22.23
N MET A 157 41.93 -34.71 -23.03
CA MET A 157 42.40 -33.81 -24.08
C MET A 157 41.46 -33.60 -25.26
N LEU A 158 41.54 -32.37 -25.80
CA LEU A 158 41.57 -31.94 -27.21
C LEU A 158 40.87 -32.81 -28.26
N GLU A 159 39.88 -32.23 -28.94
CA GLU A 159 39.96 -32.01 -30.38
C GLU A 159 38.91 -30.96 -30.82
N ALA A 160 39.39 -29.87 -31.40
CA ALA A 160 38.57 -28.97 -32.22
C ALA A 160 38.51 -29.54 -33.63
N PRO A 161 37.39 -29.33 -34.34
CA PRO A 161 37.53 -28.47 -35.49
C PRO A 161 36.45 -27.39 -35.57
N VAL A 162 36.94 -26.21 -35.96
CA VAL A 162 36.18 -25.08 -36.49
C VAL A 162 35.23 -25.52 -37.61
N SER A 163 33.96 -25.15 -37.52
CA SER A 163 33.04 -25.14 -38.65
C SER A 163 32.12 -23.93 -38.57
N ASP A 164 32.54 -22.94 -39.36
CA ASP A 164 31.80 -21.94 -40.13
C ASP A 164 30.61 -21.19 -39.52
N ALA A 165 30.78 -19.87 -39.48
CA ALA A 165 29.75 -18.90 -39.17
C ALA A 165 28.97 -18.54 -40.45
N ALA A 166 27.65 -18.74 -40.42
CA ALA A 166 26.73 -18.07 -41.32
C ALA A 166 25.61 -17.40 -40.47
N PRO A 167 25.34 -16.11 -40.66
CA PRO A 167 24.37 -15.39 -39.84
C PRO A 167 22.94 -15.78 -40.26
N VAL A 168 22.15 -16.26 -39.31
CA VAL A 168 20.70 -16.43 -39.52
C VAL A 168 20.06 -15.05 -39.52
N VAL A 169 19.60 -14.69 -40.71
CA VAL A 169 18.77 -13.55 -41.07
C VAL A 169 17.55 -13.47 -40.14
N ILE A 170 17.33 -12.29 -39.55
CA ILE A 170 16.10 -11.95 -38.84
C ILE A 170 15.08 -11.60 -39.92
N GLU A 171 14.16 -12.53 -40.19
CA GLU A 171 13.01 -12.29 -41.06
C GLU A 171 11.85 -11.75 -40.21
N GLU A 172 11.38 -10.57 -40.59
CA GLU A 172 10.24 -9.88 -39.99
C GLU A 172 8.96 -10.72 -40.07
N ALA A 173 8.22 -10.77 -38.97
CA ALA A 173 6.80 -11.09 -38.99
C ALA A 173 6.02 -9.98 -38.25
N SER A 174 5.62 -8.99 -39.07
CA SER A 174 4.35 -8.25 -39.05
C SER A 174 3.58 -8.17 -37.73
N VAL A 175 3.52 -6.96 -37.16
CA VAL A 175 2.34 -6.50 -36.44
C VAL A 175 1.84 -5.24 -37.15
N SER A 176 0.88 -5.46 -38.06
CA SER A 176 -0.17 -4.47 -38.30
C SER A 176 -1.24 -4.70 -37.25
N GLU A 177 -1.42 -3.74 -36.34
CA GLU A 177 -2.76 -3.44 -35.84
C GLU A 177 -2.88 -1.93 -35.72
N GLN A 178 -3.95 -1.43 -36.33
CA GLN A 178 -4.10 -0.08 -36.81
C GLN A 178 -4.35 0.89 -35.66
N ALA A 179 -3.71 2.06 -35.78
CA ALA A 179 -4.18 3.28 -35.16
C ALA A 179 -5.53 3.65 -35.80
N GLU A 180 -6.56 3.79 -34.98
CA GLU A 180 -7.73 4.57 -35.33
C GLU A 180 -7.87 5.69 -34.30
N VAL A 181 -7.52 6.88 -34.78
CA VAL A 181 -7.65 8.15 -34.10
C VAL A 181 -8.97 8.74 -34.60
N GLU A 182 -9.99 8.81 -33.75
CA GLU A 182 -11.09 9.74 -33.95
C GLU A 182 -10.89 10.95 -33.04
N PRO A 183 -10.61 12.15 -33.59
CA PRO A 183 -10.74 13.41 -32.87
C PRO A 183 -12.07 14.08 -33.25
N VAL A 184 -12.81 14.61 -32.27
CA VAL A 184 -13.80 15.74 -32.33
C VAL A 184 -14.85 15.54 -31.22
N GLN A 185 -15.29 16.48 -30.36
CA GLN A 185 -15.22 17.94 -30.30
C GLN A 185 -15.22 18.42 -28.83
N ALA A 186 -14.57 19.55 -28.59
CA ALA A 186 -14.92 20.45 -27.50
C ALA A 186 -16.06 21.37 -27.96
N VAL A 187 -17.11 21.49 -27.14
CA VAL A 187 -17.92 22.70 -27.08
C VAL A 187 -18.46 22.83 -25.66
N ASP A 188 -18.12 23.97 -25.05
CA ASP A 188 -18.80 24.63 -23.94
C ASP A 188 -20.33 24.46 -24.00
N GLU A 189 -20.98 24.14 -22.87
CA GLU A 189 -21.93 25.09 -22.28
C GLU A 189 -22.27 24.70 -20.83
N VAL A 190 -22.02 25.64 -19.93
CA VAL A 190 -22.54 25.67 -18.57
C VAL A 190 -23.96 26.23 -18.62
N PRO A 191 -24.97 25.61 -17.98
CA PRO A 191 -26.12 26.35 -17.51
C PRO A 191 -25.98 26.60 -16.01
N ALA A 192 -25.87 27.89 -15.70
CA ALA A 192 -26.02 28.45 -14.37
C ALA A 192 -27.48 28.34 -13.87
N MET A 193 -27.61 28.22 -12.55
CA MET A 193 -28.70 28.73 -11.68
C MET A 193 -30.17 28.55 -12.11
N ALA A 194 -30.89 27.76 -11.30
CA ALA A 194 -32.27 28.08 -10.93
C ALA A 194 -32.54 27.61 -9.48
N GLU A 195 -32.47 28.55 -8.55
CA GLU A 195 -33.11 28.50 -7.22
C GLU A 195 -34.47 29.25 -7.32
N PRO A 196 -35.38 29.15 -6.33
CA PRO A 196 -36.63 28.40 -6.37
C PRO A 196 -37.88 29.23 -6.69
N GLU A 197 -38.99 28.55 -7.05
CA GLU A 197 -40.31 29.15 -7.24
C GLU A 197 -40.85 29.83 -5.96
N PRO A 198 -41.52 31.01 -6.07
CA PRO A 198 -42.21 31.62 -4.94
C PRO A 198 -43.59 30.97 -4.71
N VAL A 199 -43.81 30.48 -3.49
CA VAL A 199 -45.12 30.08 -2.97
C VAL A 199 -46.03 31.31 -2.90
N LYS A 200 -47.18 31.26 -3.58
CA LYS A 200 -48.22 32.29 -3.48
C LYS A 200 -48.91 32.21 -2.10
N PRO A 201 -49.31 33.35 -1.50
CA PRO A 201 -50.12 33.33 -0.28
C PRO A 201 -51.52 32.79 -0.58
N VAL A 202 -52.01 31.94 0.32
CA VAL A 202 -53.42 31.54 0.42
C VAL A 202 -54.22 32.73 0.94
N GLU A 203 -55.33 33.04 0.29
CA GLU A 203 -56.35 34.00 0.73
C GLU A 203 -57.28 33.37 1.77
#